data_AF-A0A8S3H053-F1
#
_entry.id   AF-A0A8S3H053-F1
#
_cell.length_a   1.000
_cell.length_b   1.000
_cell.length_c   1.000
_cell.angle_alpha   90.00
_cell.angle_beta   90.00
_cell.angle_gamma   90.00
#
_symmetry.space_group_name_H-M   'P 1'
#
loop_
_entity.id
_entity.type
_entity.pdbx_description
1 polymer ?
#
loop_
_entity_poly.entity_id
_entity_poly.type
_entity_poly.pdbx_seq_one_letter_code
_entity_poly.pdbx_strand_id
1 'polypeptide(L)'
;WVNPTTVSGGGTIVHVSSDQNGNGTLCFDMFGMTLNGTIIVQTVQNTLVFSNRNGMRFYVNGTLNNAQPNTVNTLAFWSLTSSQLYITLGNSQITGAAAPSCEKGTLPIVSGAFSGTIDEFRLYMTELNGEEICTLVNL
;
A
#
# COMPACT_ATOMS: atom_id res chain seq x y z
N TRP A 1 2.84 -4.54 12.20
CA TRP A 1 2.62 -3.33 13.01
C TRP A 1 3.32 -2.14 12.36
N VAL A 2 2.75 -0.94 12.42
CA VAL A 2 3.37 0.30 11.90
C VAL A 2 3.37 1.34 13.01
N ASN A 3 4.53 1.91 13.31
CA ASN A 3 4.70 2.87 14.40
C ASN A 3 5.47 4.10 13.92
N PRO A 4 4.75 5.14 13.47
CA PRO A 4 5.37 6.38 13.02
C PRO A 4 6.09 7.07 14.19
N THR A 5 7.27 7.61 13.94
CA THR A 5 7.96 8.50 14.89
C THR A 5 7.23 9.83 15.07
N THR A 6 6.56 10.30 14.00
CA THR A 6 5.70 11.48 14.00
C THR A 6 4.42 11.20 13.23
N VAL A 7 3.28 11.62 13.77
CA VAL A 7 2.00 11.58 13.05
C VAL A 7 1.83 12.77 12.09
N SER A 8 2.75 13.74 12.11
CA SER A 8 2.80 14.83 11.15
C SER A 8 3.89 14.59 10.10
N GLY A 9 3.70 15.14 8.90
CA GLY A 9 4.66 15.06 7.80
C GLY A 9 4.41 13.90 6.82
N GLY A 10 3.58 12.93 7.19
CA GLY A 10 3.14 11.84 6.31
C GLY A 10 4.24 10.84 5.94
N GLY A 11 4.12 10.23 4.77
CA GLY A 11 5.13 9.33 4.19
C GLY A 11 4.53 8.05 3.61
N THR A 12 5.26 7.42 2.70
CA THR A 12 4.87 6.17 2.05
C THR A 12 5.32 4.95 2.87
N ILE A 13 4.37 4.10 3.22
CA ILE A 13 4.62 2.82 3.91
C ILE A 13 4.82 1.69 2.89
N VAL A 14 3.99 1.61 1.85
CA VAL A 14 4.13 0.65 0.75
C VAL A 14 4.11 1.39 -0.57
N HIS A 15 5.17 1.18 -1.35
CA HIS A 15 5.33 1.70 -2.70
C HIS A 15 5.47 0.56 -3.69
N VAL A 16 4.94 0.75 -4.90
CA VAL A 16 5.04 -0.22 -5.99
C VAL A 16 5.53 0.45 -7.26
N SER A 17 6.46 -0.21 -7.95
CA SER A 17 7.06 0.28 -9.19
C SER A 17 7.32 -0.85 -10.21
N SER A 18 7.40 -0.50 -11.50
CA SER A 18 7.83 -1.41 -12.57
C SER A 18 9.34 -1.50 -12.70
N ASP A 19 10.07 -0.50 -12.22
CA ASP A 19 11.53 -0.48 -12.24
C ASP A 19 12.05 -0.71 -10.84
N GLN A 20 13.19 -1.42 -10.72
CA GLN A 20 13.77 -1.76 -9.43
C GLN A 20 14.00 -0.51 -8.59
N ASN A 21 14.40 0.60 -9.21
CA ASN A 21 14.77 1.86 -8.56
C ASN A 21 13.60 2.62 -7.92
N GLY A 22 12.36 2.13 -7.96
CA GLY A 22 11.19 2.86 -7.46
C GLY A 22 10.64 3.86 -8.47
N ASN A 23 10.79 3.57 -9.77
CA ASN A 23 10.30 4.39 -10.88
C ASN A 23 9.63 3.52 -11.96
N GLY A 24 9.39 4.09 -13.15
CA GLY A 24 8.92 3.41 -14.33
C GLY A 24 7.48 3.80 -14.69
N THR A 25 6.93 3.14 -15.71
CA THR A 25 5.58 3.44 -16.22
C THR A 25 4.50 3.11 -15.19
N LEU A 26 4.74 2.10 -14.35
CA LEU A 26 3.97 1.86 -13.14
C LEU A 26 4.78 2.32 -11.95
N CYS A 27 4.27 3.29 -11.22
CA CYS A 27 4.92 3.85 -10.05
C CYS A 27 3.81 4.49 -9.22
N PHE A 28 3.61 4.05 -7.98
CA PHE A 28 2.57 4.59 -7.09
C PHE A 28 2.80 4.27 -5.61
N ASP A 29 2.48 5.25 -4.77
CA ASP A 29 2.42 5.08 -3.31
C ASP A 29 1.05 4.49 -2.95
N MET A 30 1.03 3.23 -2.52
CA MET A 30 -0.22 2.49 -2.29
C MET A 30 -0.81 2.74 -0.90
N PHE A 31 0.08 2.75 0.08
CA PHE A 31 -0.27 2.81 1.48
C PHE A 31 0.67 3.80 2.15
N GLY A 32 0.10 4.75 2.87
CA GLY A 32 0.89 5.81 3.45
C GLY A 32 0.08 6.72 4.34
N MET A 33 0.74 7.76 4.83
CA MET A 33 0.17 8.74 5.72
C MET A 33 0.02 10.09 5.04
N THR A 34 -1.07 10.79 5.37
CA THR A 34 -1.27 12.19 5.01
C THR A 34 -0.40 13.10 5.89
N LEU A 35 -0.30 14.39 5.53
CA LEU A 35 0.40 15.40 6.34
C LEU A 35 -0.11 15.45 7.79
N ASN A 36 -1.38 15.11 8.02
CA ASN A 36 -2.06 15.16 9.31
C ASN A 36 -2.10 13.79 10.03
N GLY A 37 -1.41 12.77 9.50
CA GLY A 37 -1.29 11.47 10.15
C GLY A 37 -2.44 10.52 9.92
N THR A 38 -3.32 10.82 8.97
CA THR A 38 -4.34 9.88 8.54
C THR A 38 -3.70 8.81 7.69
N ILE A 39 -4.01 7.55 7.98
CA ILE A 39 -3.62 6.42 7.14
C ILE A 39 -4.55 6.37 5.93
N ILE A 40 -3.97 6.32 4.74
CA ILE A 40 -4.70 6.21 3.48
C ILE A 40 -4.16 5.02 2.70
N VAL A 41 -5.09 4.24 2.17
CA VAL A 41 -4.84 3.25 1.13
C VAL A 41 -5.42 3.83 -0.16
N GLN A 42 -4.60 3.96 -1.19
CA GLN A 42 -5.05 4.40 -2.49
C GLN A 42 -4.71 3.35 -3.56
N THR A 43 -5.60 3.24 -4.53
CA THR A 43 -5.37 2.44 -5.73
C THR A 43 -5.64 3.32 -6.93
N VAL A 44 -4.67 3.47 -7.83
CA VAL A 44 -4.98 3.94 -9.18
C VAL A 44 -5.76 2.81 -9.85
N GLN A 45 -6.67 3.14 -10.78
CA GLN A 45 -7.34 2.16 -11.65
C GLN A 45 -6.34 1.05 -12.02
N ASN A 46 -6.56 -0.15 -11.44
CA ASN A 46 -5.74 -1.38 -11.49
C ASN A 46 -4.64 -1.60 -10.40
N THR A 47 -5.02 -1.39 -9.11
CA THR A 47 -4.94 -2.25 -7.88
C THR A 47 -3.65 -2.94 -7.34
N LEU A 48 -3.55 -3.03 -5.98
CA LEU A 48 -3.14 -4.26 -5.24
C LEU A 48 -3.61 -4.30 -3.75
N VAL A 49 -4.91 -4.55 -3.48
CA VAL A 49 -5.47 -5.43 -2.42
C VAL A 49 -6.89 -5.71 -2.88
N PHE A 50 -7.15 -6.85 -3.52
CA PHE A 50 -8.45 -7.11 -4.15
C PHE A 50 -8.88 -8.55 -3.93
N SER A 51 -10.05 -8.71 -3.35
CA SER A 51 -10.86 -9.90 -3.54
C SER A 51 -11.95 -9.63 -4.57
N ASN A 52 -12.09 -10.51 -5.55
CA ASN A 52 -13.21 -10.47 -6.49
C ASN A 52 -14.57 -10.68 -5.78
N ARG A 53 -14.55 -11.36 -4.63
CA ARG A 53 -15.75 -11.67 -3.83
C ARG A 53 -16.13 -10.52 -2.91
N ASN A 54 -15.14 -9.84 -2.34
CA ASN A 54 -15.34 -8.97 -1.19
C ASN A 54 -14.86 -7.52 -1.38
N GLY A 55 -14.23 -7.21 -2.52
CA GLY A 55 -13.63 -5.91 -2.79
C GLY A 55 -12.35 -5.68 -1.98
N MET A 56 -12.08 -4.42 -1.65
CA MET A 56 -10.94 -4.04 -0.80
C MET A 56 -11.42 -3.87 0.64
N ARG A 57 -10.68 -4.42 1.61
CA ARG A 57 -10.99 -4.30 3.04
C ARG A 57 -9.77 -3.85 3.82
N PHE A 58 -9.97 -2.89 4.71
CA PHE A 58 -8.94 -2.37 5.58
C PHE A 58 -9.28 -2.70 7.03
N TYR A 59 -8.38 -3.44 7.68
CA TYR A 59 -8.51 -3.86 9.07
C TYR A 59 -7.51 -3.13 9.93
N VAL A 60 -7.95 -2.63 11.09
CA VAL A 60 -7.10 -2.05 12.14
C VAL A 60 -7.34 -2.86 13.40
N ASN A 61 -6.28 -3.43 13.97
CA ASN A 61 -6.34 -4.27 15.17
C ASN A 61 -7.41 -5.37 15.07
N GLY A 62 -7.46 -6.07 13.93
CA GLY A 62 -8.39 -7.18 13.70
C GLY A 62 -9.82 -6.76 13.37
N THR A 63 -10.15 -5.48 13.52
CA THR A 63 -11.48 -4.95 13.25
C THR A 63 -11.55 -4.36 11.85
N LEU A 64 -12.60 -4.71 11.09
CA LEU A 64 -12.87 -4.09 9.79
C LEU A 64 -13.16 -2.60 10.00
N ASN A 65 -12.26 -1.74 9.55
CA ASN A 65 -12.39 -0.29 9.67
C ASN A 65 -13.09 0.31 8.44
N ASN A 66 -12.75 -0.18 7.24
CA ASN A 66 -13.33 0.32 6.00
C ASN A 66 -13.40 -0.79 4.94
N ALA A 67 -14.38 -0.71 4.05
CA ALA A 67 -14.53 -1.62 2.92
C ALA A 67 -14.99 -0.85 1.68
N GLN A 68 -14.34 -1.12 0.56
CA GLN A 68 -14.81 -0.71 -0.75
C GLN A 68 -15.38 -1.95 -1.45
N PRO A 69 -16.72 -2.06 -1.56
CA PRO A 69 -17.35 -3.22 -2.17
C PRO A 69 -16.99 -3.32 -3.66
N ASN A 70 -17.11 -4.54 -4.19
CA ASN A 70 -17.09 -4.80 -5.62
C ASN A 70 -18.23 -4.01 -6.29
N THR A 71 -17.91 -2.84 -6.86
CA THR A 71 -18.77 -2.14 -7.84
C THR A 71 -18.15 -2.13 -9.24
N VAL A 72 -16.96 -2.72 -9.40
CA VAL A 72 -16.26 -2.85 -10.68
C VAL A 72 -15.86 -4.31 -10.88
N ASN A 73 -16.65 -5.01 -11.69
CA ASN A 73 -16.24 -6.27 -12.31
C ASN A 73 -15.00 -5.98 -13.18
N THR A 74 -13.98 -6.83 -13.05
CA THR A 74 -12.74 -6.84 -13.84
C THR A 74 -11.85 -5.60 -13.74
N LEU A 75 -11.08 -5.52 -12.65
CA LEU A 75 -9.82 -4.79 -12.63
C LEU A 75 -8.80 -5.65 -13.36
N ALA A 76 -8.71 -5.47 -14.68
CA ALA A 76 -7.68 -6.11 -15.47
C ALA A 76 -6.34 -5.45 -15.09
N PHE A 77 -5.48 -6.19 -14.38
CA PHE A 77 -4.08 -6.09 -14.71
C PHE A 77 -4.01 -6.36 -16.21
N TRP A 78 -3.71 -5.35 -17.02
CA TRP A 78 -3.11 -5.60 -18.30
C TRP A 78 -1.84 -6.37 -17.99
N SER A 79 -1.99 -7.69 -17.97
CA SER A 79 -0.97 -8.71 -18.10
C SER A 79 0.42 -8.10 -18.01
N LEU A 80 0.95 -7.91 -16.79
CA LEU A 80 2.37 -7.62 -16.58
C LEU A 80 3.19 -8.87 -16.90
N THR A 81 2.83 -9.58 -17.97
CA THR A 81 3.42 -10.86 -18.37
C THR A 81 4.88 -10.75 -18.78
N SER A 82 5.47 -9.55 -18.75
CA SER A 82 6.90 -9.35 -18.99
C SER A 82 7.61 -8.39 -18.02
N SER A 83 6.94 -7.82 -17.02
CA SER A 83 7.56 -6.79 -16.16
C SER A 83 7.49 -7.20 -14.69
N GLN A 84 8.66 -7.37 -14.08
CA GLN A 84 8.81 -7.61 -12.65
C GLN A 84 8.27 -6.40 -11.87
N LEU A 85 7.43 -6.67 -10.86
CA LEU A 85 6.98 -5.64 -9.92
C LEU A 85 7.94 -5.58 -8.74
N TYR A 86 8.24 -4.36 -8.31
CA TYR A 86 9.06 -4.10 -7.13
C TYR A 86 8.19 -3.48 -6.06
N ILE A 87 8.29 -4.01 -4.84
CA ILE A 87 7.62 -3.50 -3.65
C ILE A 87 8.70 -3.02 -2.69
N THR A 88 8.60 -1.76 -2.27
CA THR A 88 9.46 -1.20 -1.22
C THR A 88 8.64 -0.85 0.01
N LEU A 89 9.23 -1.06 1.19
CA LEU A 89 8.63 -0.74 2.48
C LEU A 89 9.30 0.49 3.07
N GLY A 90 8.48 1.43 3.53
CA GLY A 90 8.89 2.66 4.18
C GLY A 90 9.70 3.62 3.30
N ASN A 91 9.76 3.39 2.00
CA ASN A 91 10.52 4.20 1.06
C ASN A 91 9.93 4.08 -0.36
N SER A 92 10.16 5.10 -1.19
CA SER A 92 9.75 5.14 -2.60
C SER A 92 10.90 4.88 -3.59
N GLN A 93 12.13 4.64 -3.11
CA GLN A 93 13.31 4.32 -3.92
C GLN A 93 14.24 3.33 -3.19
N ILE A 94 15.00 2.47 -3.90
CA ILE A 94 15.99 1.55 -3.29
C ILE A 94 17.17 2.31 -2.65
N THR A 95 17.45 3.54 -3.08
CA THR A 95 18.69 4.27 -2.73
C THR A 95 18.51 5.36 -1.68
N GLY A 96 17.33 5.49 -1.05
CA GLY A 96 17.13 6.49 0.00
C GLY A 96 17.17 7.96 -0.49
N ALA A 97 17.17 8.19 -1.79
CA ALA A 97 17.09 9.54 -2.35
C ALA A 97 15.63 10.02 -2.38
N ALA A 98 15.38 11.24 -1.90
CA ALA A 98 14.10 11.93 -2.04
C ALA A 98 13.86 12.28 -3.51
N ALA A 99 13.23 11.38 -4.26
CA ALA A 99 12.68 11.68 -5.58
C ALA A 99 11.19 12.04 -5.43
N PRO A 100 10.62 12.87 -6.33
CA PRO A 100 9.19 13.12 -6.32
C PRO A 100 8.47 11.78 -6.45
N SER A 101 7.53 11.51 -5.53
CA SER A 101 6.50 10.49 -5.67
C SER A 101 6.07 10.41 -7.12
N CYS A 102 6.00 9.18 -7.60
CA CYS A 102 5.39 8.87 -8.88
C CYS A 102 4.15 9.74 -9.09
N GLU A 103 3.97 10.28 -10.29
CA GLU A 103 2.98 11.33 -10.63
C GLU A 103 1.53 11.12 -10.15
N LYS A 104 1.19 9.92 -9.63
CA LYS A 104 -0.15 9.51 -9.21
C LYS A 104 -0.35 9.31 -7.70
N GLY A 105 0.62 9.68 -6.86
CA GLY A 105 0.50 9.60 -5.40
C GLY A 105 0.16 10.92 -4.69
N THR A 106 0.02 12.02 -5.43
CA THR A 106 0.29 13.37 -4.93
C THR A 106 -0.69 13.91 -3.90
N LEU A 107 -1.90 13.35 -3.75
CA LEU A 107 -2.80 13.67 -2.64
C LEU A 107 -3.76 12.49 -2.40
N PRO A 108 -4.05 12.12 -1.14
CA PRO A 108 -3.60 12.79 0.09
C PRO A 108 -2.32 12.17 0.71
N ILE A 109 -1.71 11.15 0.08
CA ILE A 109 -0.48 10.54 0.60
C ILE A 109 0.69 11.51 0.39
N VAL A 110 1.49 11.72 1.44
CA VAL A 110 2.72 12.51 1.31
C VAL A 110 3.81 11.61 0.75
N SER A 111 4.29 11.98 -0.44
CA SER A 111 5.49 11.43 -1.04
C SER A 111 6.66 11.38 -0.08
N GLY A 112 7.35 10.24 -0.02
CA GLY A 112 8.66 10.13 0.61
C GLY A 112 8.74 8.97 1.59
N ALA A 113 9.88 8.86 2.28
CA ALA A 113 10.10 7.80 3.24
C ALA A 113 9.15 7.92 4.44
N PHE A 114 8.59 6.78 4.85
CA PHE A 114 7.92 6.69 6.13
C PHE A 114 8.95 6.74 7.26
N SER A 115 8.75 7.67 8.20
CA SER A 115 9.61 7.80 9.38
C SER A 115 9.01 7.04 10.56
N GLY A 116 9.48 5.82 10.81
CA GLY A 116 8.94 4.96 11.85
C GLY A 116 9.49 3.55 11.78
N THR A 117 8.92 2.65 12.60
CA THR A 117 9.21 1.22 12.53
C THR A 117 8.06 0.48 11.86
N ILE A 118 8.42 -0.51 11.04
CA ILE A 118 7.50 -1.48 10.44
C ILE A 118 7.95 -2.84 10.95
N ASP A 119 7.00 -3.62 11.45
CA ASP A 119 7.27 -4.95 11.99
C ASP A 119 6.27 -5.98 11.44
N GLU A 120 6.70 -7.23 11.34
CA GLU A 120 5.90 -8.39 10.90
C GLU A 120 5.17 -8.14 9.55
N PHE A 121 5.88 -7.61 8.54
CA PHE A 121 5.30 -7.47 7.20
C PHE A 121 5.06 -8.85 6.59
N ARG A 122 3.81 -9.10 6.18
CA ARG A 122 3.39 -10.36 5.56
C ARG A 122 2.63 -10.08 4.28
N LEU A 123 2.94 -10.85 3.24
CA LEU A 123 2.25 -10.82 1.95
C LEU A 123 1.62 -12.19 1.71
N TYR A 124 0.32 -12.20 1.42
CA TYR A 124 -0.44 -13.41 1.15
C TYR A 124 -0.91 -13.43 -0.30
N MET A 125 -0.90 -14.60 -0.92
CA MET A 125 -1.42 -14.81 -2.28
C MET A 125 -2.92 -15.11 -2.31
N THR A 126 -3.56 -15.16 -1.14
CA THR A 126 -4.99 -15.45 -0.98
C THR A 126 -5.64 -14.38 -0.10
N GLU A 127 -6.94 -14.17 -0.29
CA GLU A 127 -7.72 -13.36 0.64
C GLU A 127 -7.81 -14.08 1.99
N LEU A 128 -7.52 -13.35 3.07
CA LEU A 128 -7.73 -13.81 4.43
C LEU A 128 -9.15 -13.46 4.89
N ASN A 129 -9.76 -14.37 5.65
CA ASN A 129 -11.03 -14.15 6.32
C ASN A 129 -10.85 -13.41 7.67
N GLY A 130 -11.96 -13.01 8.29
CA GLY A 130 -11.93 -12.26 9.54
C GLY A 130 -11.29 -13.01 10.71
N GLU A 131 -11.47 -14.32 10.82
CA GLU A 131 -10.88 -15.15 11.88
C GLU A 131 -9.36 -15.26 11.72
N GLU A 132 -8.89 -15.45 10.49
CA GLU A 132 -7.46 -15.46 10.15
C GLU A 132 -6.81 -14.12 10.51
N ILE A 133 -7.45 -13.00 10.16
CA ILE A 133 -6.96 -11.65 10.49
C ILE A 133 -6.93 -11.44 12.01
N CYS A 134 -7.98 -11.84 12.73
CA CYS A 134 -8.00 -11.77 14.19
C CYS A 134 -6.89 -12.60 14.83
N THR A 135 -6.58 -13.78 14.27
CA THR A 135 -5.48 -14.61 14.75
C THR A 135 -4.14 -13.91 14.56
N LEU A 136 -3.90 -13.31 13.38
CA LEU A 136 -2.65 -12.62 13.07
C LEU A 136 -2.35 -11.42 13.96
N VAL A 137 -3.38 -10.74 14.47
CA VAL A 137 -3.25 -9.56 15.34
C VAL A 137 -2.84 -9.94 16.77
N ASN A 138 -3.02 -11.21 17.15
CA ASN A 138 -2.72 -11.73 18.49
C ASN A 138 -1.50 -12.67 18.53
N LEU A 139 -0.74 -12.77 17.43
CA LEU A 139 0.56 -13.44 17.40
C LEU A 139 1.64 -12.54 18.01
#